data_AF-A0A497EE27-F1
#
_entry.id   AF-A0A497EE27-F1
#
_cell.length_a   1.000
_cell.length_b   1.000
_cell.length_c   1.000
_cell.angle_alpha   90.00
_cell.angle_beta   90.00
_cell.angle_gamma   90.00
#
_symmetry.space_group_name_H-M   'P 1'
#
loop_
_entity.id
_entity.type
_entity.pdbx_description
1 polymer ?
#
loop_
_entity_poly.entity_id
_entity_poly.type
_entity_poly.pdbx_seq_one_letter_code
_entity_poly.pdbx_strand_id
1 'polypeptide(L)'
;MKYFATVLIVLCSIGTAAAQSLPAWRQVIPAAASVKGNHGSDWRTDIVIHNPSRSPASVSLELIGSSPDGLPGVPETVVLPEILEGGHSMVLTDAVASLFPQRSSGALVVTARDTEGHRVPIIVTSRTWTSTSDLSGTYGQGIPALAWEDEDALNGPERILTPLEASDAFRTNIGLVNLSSTILGVFAIDILDDTGDTLATQWLELPAQSWIQLNGLLAFLGLEGSNMTASINLMNWHDQSPGTPGDPVPAPDWATYGSTVDNRTNDPTYIEALPETTKWGITRQRIVPAAAHTEGAGGSQWVTDLVLHHARDSLVTLLEIDVIPSDSAPAGPPTKFATFIVPGQTLALDDIIGEYFSDHQVAGLVIMG
;
A
#
# COMPACT_ATOMS: atom_id res chain seq x y z
N MET A 1 -30.02 -25.36 -44.91
CA MET A 1 -28.68 -25.30 -44.29
C MET A 1 -28.25 -23.85 -44.20
N LYS A 2 -28.34 -23.24 -43.02
CA LYS A 2 -27.82 -21.90 -42.73
C LYS A 2 -26.70 -22.10 -41.71
N TYR A 3 -25.47 -21.77 -42.09
CA TYR A 3 -24.31 -21.82 -41.21
C TYR A 3 -24.40 -20.65 -40.23
N PHE A 4 -24.48 -20.95 -38.93
CA PHE A 4 -24.25 -19.98 -37.87
C PHE A 4 -22.74 -19.75 -37.76
N ALA A 5 -22.29 -18.55 -38.07
CA ALA A 5 -20.95 -18.10 -37.72
C ALA A 5 -21.00 -17.60 -36.27
N THR A 6 -20.46 -18.39 -35.35
CA THR A 6 -20.22 -17.97 -33.97
C THR A 6 -19.01 -17.04 -33.97
N VAL A 7 -19.23 -15.74 -33.75
CA VAL A 7 -18.16 -14.79 -33.47
C VAL A 7 -17.75 -14.97 -32.01
N LEU A 8 -16.60 -15.60 -31.79
CA LEU A 8 -15.96 -15.68 -30.49
C LEU A 8 -15.23 -14.34 -30.26
N ILE A 9 -15.83 -13.42 -29.51
CA ILE A 9 -15.14 -12.23 -29.02
C ILE A 9 -14.31 -12.67 -27.81
N VAL A 10 -13.03 -12.95 -28.02
CA VAL A 10 -12.06 -13.05 -26.94
C VAL A 10 -11.66 -11.62 -26.57
N LEU A 11 -12.28 -11.09 -25.52
CA LEU A 11 -11.82 -9.89 -24.84
C LEU A 11 -10.67 -10.31 -23.90
N CYS A 12 -9.43 -10.20 -24.39
CA CYS A 12 -8.27 -10.15 -23.51
C CYS A 12 -8.26 -8.78 -22.82
N SER A 13 -8.83 -8.69 -21.63
CA SER A 13 -8.60 -7.56 -20.73
C SER A 13 -7.26 -7.75 -20.04
N ILE A 14 -6.21 -7.06 -20.52
CA ILE A 14 -5.01 -6.80 -19.72
C ILE A 14 -5.33 -5.57 -18.88
N GLY A 15 -6.05 -5.77 -17.77
CA GLY A 15 -6.26 -4.76 -16.76
C GLY A 15 -5.33 -5.05 -15.60
N THR A 16 -4.29 -4.24 -15.41
CA THR A 16 -3.56 -4.19 -14.12
C THR A 16 -4.41 -3.42 -13.13
N ALA A 17 -5.40 -4.08 -12.56
CA ALA A 17 -5.96 -3.74 -11.27
C ALA A 17 -5.34 -4.73 -10.27
N ALA A 18 -4.15 -4.42 -9.76
CA ALA A 18 -3.48 -5.26 -8.79
C ALA A 18 -4.06 -4.97 -7.41
N ALA A 19 -5.07 -5.74 -6.99
CA ALA A 19 -5.42 -5.89 -5.58
C ALA A 19 -4.80 -7.18 -4.99
N GLN A 20 -3.89 -7.82 -5.73
CA GLN A 20 -3.18 -9.04 -5.34
C GLN A 20 -1.70 -8.87 -5.62
N SER A 21 -0.84 -9.35 -4.73
CA SER A 21 0.60 -9.42 -4.99
C SER A 21 0.82 -10.27 -6.24
N LEU A 22 1.29 -9.61 -7.31
CA LEU A 22 1.65 -10.30 -8.53
C LEU A 22 2.88 -11.15 -8.26
N PRO A 23 2.92 -12.44 -8.68
CA PRO A 23 4.13 -13.23 -8.59
C PRO A 23 5.28 -12.50 -9.27
N ALA A 24 6.34 -12.23 -8.51
CA ALA A 24 7.48 -11.45 -8.95
C ALA A 24 8.75 -12.02 -8.32
N TRP A 25 9.87 -12.00 -9.04
CA TRP A 25 11.13 -12.54 -8.53
C TRP A 25 11.80 -11.64 -7.50
N ARG A 26 11.41 -10.35 -7.46
CA ARG A 26 11.84 -9.35 -6.49
C ARG A 26 10.62 -8.54 -6.04
N GLN A 27 10.42 -8.44 -4.72
CA GLN A 27 9.32 -7.70 -4.11
C GLN A 27 9.83 -6.88 -2.92
N VAL A 28 9.18 -5.76 -2.64
CA VAL A 28 9.48 -4.91 -1.49
C VAL A 28 8.30 -4.81 -0.54
N ILE A 29 8.52 -5.13 0.73
CA ILE A 29 7.63 -4.76 1.82
C ILE A 29 8.10 -3.37 2.29
N PRO A 30 7.31 -2.30 2.09
CA PRO A 30 7.78 -0.93 2.31
C PRO A 30 8.01 -0.59 3.80
N ALA A 31 7.55 -1.45 4.72
CA ALA A 31 7.79 -1.31 6.14
C ALA A 31 7.82 -2.67 6.86
N ALA A 32 8.84 -2.85 7.70
CA ALA A 32 8.97 -3.94 8.63
C ALA A 32 9.59 -3.42 9.93
N ALA A 33 9.27 -4.07 11.05
CA ALA A 33 9.70 -3.63 12.37
C ALA A 33 9.96 -4.80 13.33
N SER A 34 10.88 -4.55 14.24
CA SER A 34 11.11 -5.24 15.52
C SER A 34 11.50 -4.16 16.54
N VAL A 35 10.52 -3.38 17.01
CA VAL A 35 10.79 -2.18 17.79
C VAL A 35 9.66 -1.82 18.75
N LYS A 36 10.02 -1.26 19.91
CA LYS A 36 9.05 -0.59 20.79
C LYS A 36 8.53 0.66 20.10
N GLY A 37 7.21 0.81 20.06
CA GLY A 37 6.53 1.97 19.49
C GLY A 37 5.86 2.84 20.55
N ASN A 38 5.10 3.83 20.08
CA ASN A 38 4.32 4.72 20.93
C ASN A 38 3.25 3.94 21.73
N HIS A 39 2.81 4.53 22.84
CA HIS A 39 1.73 4.01 23.69
C HIS A 39 1.93 2.54 24.12
N GLY A 40 3.18 2.14 24.37
CA GLY A 40 3.52 0.82 24.90
C GLY A 40 3.50 -0.32 23.88
N SER A 41 3.35 -0.03 22.58
CA SER A 41 3.39 -1.04 21.52
C SER A 41 4.78 -1.70 21.38
N ASP A 42 4.79 -2.95 20.92
CA ASP A 42 5.97 -3.74 20.61
C ASP A 42 5.78 -4.38 19.23
N TRP A 43 6.22 -3.66 18.20
CA TRP A 43 5.98 -4.02 16.81
C TRP A 43 6.91 -5.12 16.34
N ARG A 44 6.34 -6.11 15.65
CA ARG A 44 7.02 -7.25 15.03
C ARG A 44 6.47 -7.45 13.63
N THR A 45 7.31 -7.87 12.69
CA THR A 45 6.88 -8.21 11.33
C THR A 45 7.13 -9.67 11.03
N ASP A 46 6.04 -10.39 10.73
CA ASP A 46 6.09 -11.74 10.21
C ASP A 46 5.96 -11.70 8.68
N ILE A 47 6.65 -12.60 7.99
CA ILE A 47 6.64 -12.69 6.53
C ILE A 47 6.33 -14.13 6.12
N VAL A 48 5.51 -14.28 5.09
CA VAL A 48 5.30 -15.54 4.38
C VAL A 48 5.80 -15.38 2.96
N ILE A 49 6.66 -16.30 2.51
CA ILE A 49 7.20 -16.35 1.16
C ILE A 49 6.72 -17.64 0.53
N HIS A 50 5.96 -17.55 -0.55
CA HIS A 50 5.49 -18.70 -1.32
C HIS A 50 6.18 -18.76 -2.67
N ASN A 51 6.66 -19.95 -3.06
CA ASN A 51 7.18 -20.21 -4.39
C ASN A 51 6.09 -20.89 -5.24
N PRO A 52 5.36 -20.17 -6.10
CA PRO A 52 4.33 -20.76 -6.96
C PRO A 52 4.91 -21.57 -8.12
N SER A 53 6.24 -21.52 -8.35
CA SER A 53 6.89 -22.21 -9.46
C SER A 53 7.11 -23.69 -9.13
N ARG A 54 7.60 -24.45 -10.13
CA ARG A 54 8.03 -25.85 -9.95
C ARG A 54 9.53 -25.97 -9.65
N SER A 55 10.28 -24.88 -9.78
CA SER A 55 11.73 -24.87 -9.58
C SER A 55 12.06 -24.44 -8.15
N PRO A 56 13.07 -25.04 -7.51
CA PRO A 56 13.55 -24.56 -6.23
C PRO A 56 14.13 -23.14 -6.35
N ALA A 57 14.03 -22.36 -5.28
CA ALA A 57 14.57 -21.00 -5.21
C ALA A 57 15.48 -20.82 -3.99
N SER A 58 16.65 -20.24 -4.22
CA SER A 58 17.42 -19.54 -3.19
C SER A 58 16.81 -18.16 -2.95
N VAL A 59 16.54 -17.84 -1.68
CA VAL A 59 15.88 -16.59 -1.28
C VAL A 59 16.86 -15.72 -0.49
N SER A 60 16.95 -14.44 -0.86
CA SER A 60 17.69 -13.43 -0.11
C SER A 60 16.79 -12.28 0.31
N LEU A 61 17.04 -11.75 1.50
CA LEU A 61 16.38 -10.57 2.03
C LEU A 61 17.40 -9.46 2.24
N GLU A 62 16.99 -8.24 1.93
CA GLU A 62 17.74 -7.02 2.15
C GLU A 62 16.90 -6.04 2.98
N LEU A 63 17.46 -5.54 4.08
CA LEU A 63 16.82 -4.54 4.92
C LEU A 63 17.41 -3.15 4.63
N ILE A 64 16.57 -2.29 4.06
CA ILE A 64 16.84 -0.89 3.79
C ILE A 64 16.40 -0.07 5.01
N GLY A 65 17.37 0.44 5.77
CA GLY A 65 17.13 1.22 6.98
C GLY A 65 17.09 2.73 6.75
N SER A 66 16.99 3.48 7.85
CA SER A 66 17.10 4.95 7.80
C SER A 66 18.54 5.40 7.57
N SER A 67 18.66 6.55 6.89
CA SER A 67 19.94 7.21 6.62
C SER A 67 19.97 8.62 7.20
N PRO A 68 20.18 8.76 8.54
CA PRO A 68 20.05 10.06 9.22
C PRO A 68 21.18 11.04 8.91
N ASP A 69 22.29 10.57 8.34
CA ASP A 69 23.41 11.40 7.89
C ASP A 69 23.23 11.94 6.46
N GLY A 70 22.14 11.55 5.77
CA GLY A 70 21.84 11.98 4.41
C GLY A 70 22.69 11.29 3.34
N LEU A 71 23.53 10.31 3.72
CA LEU A 71 24.33 9.54 2.78
C LEU A 71 23.49 8.41 2.14
N PRO A 72 23.93 7.82 1.02
CA PRO A 72 23.35 6.58 0.55
C PRO A 72 23.33 5.55 1.68
N GLY A 73 22.17 4.95 1.92
CA GLY A 73 22.05 3.90 2.92
C GLY A 73 22.87 2.68 2.51
N VAL A 74 23.21 1.86 3.49
CA VAL A 74 23.90 0.59 3.27
C VAL A 74 22.98 -0.53 3.74
N PRO A 75 22.25 -1.16 2.81
CA PRO A 75 21.33 -2.23 3.17
C PRO A 75 22.07 -3.43 3.74
N GLU A 76 21.43 -4.11 4.69
CA GLU A 76 21.95 -5.35 5.26
C GLU A 76 21.33 -6.52 4.51
N THR A 77 22.13 -7.46 4.02
CA THR A 77 21.67 -8.58 3.20
C THR A 77 21.88 -9.91 3.91
N VAL A 78 20.85 -10.75 3.88
CA VAL A 78 20.88 -12.13 4.37
C VAL A 78 20.39 -13.06 3.26
N VAL A 79 21.16 -14.11 2.98
CA VAL A 79 20.72 -15.24 2.15
C VAL A 79 20.20 -16.31 3.09
N LEU A 80 18.97 -16.78 2.87
CA LEU A 80 18.40 -17.82 3.71
C LEU A 80 19.14 -19.14 3.46
N PRO A 81 19.44 -19.92 4.51
CA PRO A 81 20.17 -21.18 4.37
C PRO A 81 19.31 -22.28 3.75
N GLU A 82 17.98 -22.17 3.86
CA GLU A 82 17.03 -23.16 3.33
C GLU A 82 16.61 -22.80 1.90
N ILE A 83 16.64 -23.80 1.02
CA ILE A 83 16.09 -23.67 -0.34
C ILE A 83 14.56 -23.76 -0.26
N LEU A 84 13.89 -22.80 -0.90
CA LEU A 84 12.44 -22.79 -1.02
C LEU A 84 12.01 -23.62 -2.23
N GLU A 85 11.62 -24.87 -1.98
CA GLU A 85 11.13 -25.79 -3.00
C GLU A 85 9.90 -25.26 -3.75
N GLY A 86 9.69 -25.75 -4.98
CA GLY A 86 8.53 -25.37 -5.79
C GLY A 86 7.20 -25.77 -5.13
N GLY A 87 6.23 -24.86 -5.13
CA GLY A 87 4.92 -25.03 -4.49
C GLY A 87 4.92 -24.91 -2.96
N HIS A 88 6.07 -24.67 -2.33
CA HIS A 88 6.17 -24.56 -0.87
C HIS A 88 6.07 -23.11 -0.40
N SER A 89 5.78 -22.97 0.90
CA SER A 89 5.80 -21.69 1.61
C SER A 89 6.76 -21.76 2.78
N MET A 90 7.41 -20.64 3.07
CA MET A 90 8.25 -20.42 4.24
C MET A 90 7.66 -19.29 5.08
N VAL A 91 7.71 -19.44 6.40
CA VAL A 91 7.26 -18.43 7.35
C VAL A 91 8.46 -17.95 8.16
N LEU A 92 8.65 -16.64 8.21
CA LEU A 92 9.68 -15.96 8.98
C LEU A 92 8.99 -15.13 10.05
N THR A 93 9.04 -15.59 11.29
CA THR A 93 8.49 -14.87 12.45
C THR A 93 9.49 -13.83 12.93
N ASP A 94 9.02 -12.61 13.19
CA ASP A 94 9.85 -11.48 13.61
C ASP A 94 11.10 -11.34 12.72
N ALA A 95 10.86 -11.21 11.41
CA ALA A 95 11.87 -11.28 10.37
C ALA A 95 13.00 -10.25 10.57
N VAL A 96 12.68 -9.10 11.15
CA VAL A 96 13.69 -8.06 11.45
C VAL A 96 14.63 -8.52 12.55
N ALA A 97 14.12 -8.94 13.72
CA ALA A 97 14.98 -9.39 14.81
C ALA A 97 15.78 -10.67 14.47
N SER A 98 15.14 -11.59 13.75
CA SER A 98 15.72 -12.91 13.45
C SER A 98 16.82 -12.85 12.39
N LEU A 99 16.70 -11.96 11.40
CA LEU A 99 17.66 -11.87 10.29
C LEU A 99 18.62 -10.68 10.43
N PHE A 100 18.17 -9.57 11.03
CA PHE A 100 18.91 -8.30 11.08
C PHE A 100 19.03 -7.78 12.53
N PRO A 101 19.74 -8.49 13.42
CA PRO A 101 19.71 -8.23 14.87
C PRO A 101 20.28 -6.87 15.30
N GLN A 102 20.95 -6.14 14.39
CA GLN A 102 21.46 -4.79 14.62
C GLN A 102 20.50 -3.70 14.14
N ARG A 103 19.33 -4.08 13.61
CA ARG A 103 18.31 -3.20 13.04
C ARG A 103 16.99 -3.41 13.76
N SER A 104 16.13 -2.39 13.67
CA SER A 104 14.83 -2.38 14.36
C SER A 104 13.67 -2.08 13.43
N SER A 105 13.92 -1.45 12.27
CA SER A 105 12.89 -1.16 11.27
C SER A 105 13.51 -0.79 9.92
N GLY A 106 12.71 -0.84 8.87
CA GLY A 106 13.12 -0.51 7.50
C GLY A 106 12.16 -1.08 6.47
N ALA A 107 12.50 -0.94 5.19
CA ALA A 107 11.85 -1.68 4.11
C ALA A 107 12.60 -2.99 3.84
N LEU A 108 11.87 -4.06 3.54
CA LEU A 108 12.45 -5.37 3.22
C LEU A 108 12.31 -5.69 1.74
N VAL A 109 13.43 -5.90 1.05
CA VAL A 109 13.45 -6.40 -0.33
C VAL A 109 13.69 -7.91 -0.28
N VAL A 110 12.80 -8.68 -0.90
CA VAL A 110 12.89 -10.15 -0.99
C VAL A 110 13.15 -10.51 -2.45
N THR A 111 14.19 -11.31 -2.69
CA THR A 111 14.62 -11.75 -4.02
C THR A 111 14.72 -13.27 -4.07
N ALA A 112 14.28 -13.87 -5.18
CA ALA A 112 14.37 -15.31 -5.41
C ALA A 112 15.04 -15.64 -6.75
N ARG A 113 16.00 -16.57 -6.70
CA ARG A 113 16.74 -17.08 -7.87
C ARG A 113 16.95 -18.59 -7.79
N ASP A 114 17.06 -19.26 -8.92
CA ASP A 114 17.45 -20.68 -8.95
C ASP A 114 18.97 -20.84 -8.73
N THR A 115 19.46 -22.10 -8.77
CA THR A 115 20.87 -22.43 -8.57
C THR A 115 21.79 -21.91 -9.68
N GLU A 116 21.24 -21.61 -10.85
CA GLU A 116 21.95 -21.05 -12.00
C GLU A 116 21.86 -19.51 -12.02
N GLY A 117 21.15 -18.90 -11.06
CA GLY A 117 20.99 -17.46 -10.92
C GLY A 117 19.84 -16.85 -11.72
N HIS A 118 19.00 -17.66 -12.38
CA HIS A 118 17.81 -17.17 -13.07
C HIS A 118 16.75 -16.71 -12.07
N ARG A 119 15.93 -15.75 -12.51
CA ARG A 119 14.83 -15.17 -11.72
C ARG A 119 13.74 -16.24 -11.47
N VAL A 120 13.30 -16.40 -10.23
CA VAL A 120 12.18 -17.30 -9.86
C VAL A 120 11.07 -16.46 -9.23
N PRO A 121 9.83 -16.48 -9.75
CA PRO A 121 8.74 -15.71 -9.15
C PRO A 121 8.38 -16.26 -7.78
N ILE A 122 8.17 -15.35 -6.83
CA ILE A 122 7.65 -15.63 -5.49
C ILE A 122 6.40 -14.80 -5.23
N ILE A 123 5.67 -15.11 -4.15
CA ILE A 123 4.60 -14.29 -3.59
C ILE A 123 4.99 -13.99 -2.15
N VAL A 124 5.05 -12.72 -1.78
CA VAL A 124 5.42 -12.29 -0.43
C VAL A 124 4.23 -11.59 0.22
N THR A 125 3.94 -11.97 1.46
CA THR A 125 2.94 -11.30 2.30
C THR A 125 3.55 -11.04 3.67
N SER A 126 3.22 -9.92 4.30
CA SER A 126 3.63 -9.66 5.67
C SER A 126 2.50 -9.17 6.56
N ARG A 127 2.73 -9.31 7.86
CA ARG A 127 1.90 -8.72 8.91
C ARG A 127 2.82 -8.04 9.92
N THR A 128 2.56 -6.76 10.18
CA THR A 128 3.21 -6.01 11.25
C THR A 128 2.24 -5.85 12.41
N TRP A 129 2.59 -6.38 13.58
CA TRP A 129 1.67 -6.53 14.70
C TRP A 129 2.33 -6.23 16.05
N THR A 130 1.50 -5.93 17.05
CA THR A 130 1.88 -5.75 18.46
C THR A 130 0.91 -6.53 19.34
N SER A 131 1.40 -7.06 20.47
CA SER A 131 0.52 -7.66 21.48
C SER A 131 -0.31 -6.59 22.20
N THR A 132 -1.49 -6.99 22.69
CA THR A 132 -2.25 -6.21 23.67
C THR A 132 -1.47 -6.09 24.98
N SER A 133 -1.75 -5.05 25.77
CA SER A 133 -1.05 -4.81 27.04
C SER A 133 -1.23 -5.92 28.08
N ASP A 134 -2.34 -6.65 28.02
CA ASP A 134 -2.64 -7.84 28.83
C ASP A 134 -2.19 -9.16 28.18
N LEU A 135 -1.54 -9.10 27.01
CA LEU A 135 -1.06 -10.23 26.21
C LEU A 135 -2.15 -11.24 25.79
N SER A 136 -3.44 -10.84 25.84
CA SER A 136 -4.57 -11.70 25.46
C SER A 136 -4.82 -11.76 23.95
N GLY A 137 -4.23 -10.83 23.18
CA GLY A 137 -4.39 -10.77 21.73
C GLY A 137 -3.31 -9.94 21.03
N THR A 138 -3.53 -9.67 19.74
CA THR A 138 -2.64 -8.87 18.91
C THR A 138 -3.43 -7.90 18.05
N TYR A 139 -2.95 -6.68 17.92
CA TYR A 139 -3.39 -5.74 16.89
C TYR A 139 -2.32 -5.64 15.80
N GLY A 140 -2.69 -5.24 14.60
CA GLY A 140 -1.73 -5.11 13.52
C GLY A 140 -2.37 -5.02 12.16
N GLN A 141 -1.53 -4.79 11.16
CA GLN A 141 -1.94 -4.62 9.78
C GLN A 141 -1.18 -5.56 8.86
N GLY A 142 -1.84 -5.99 7.78
CA GLY A 142 -1.13 -6.53 6.63
C GLY A 142 -0.43 -5.39 5.89
N ILE A 143 0.84 -5.59 5.55
CA ILE A 143 1.56 -4.66 4.67
C ILE A 143 1.89 -5.44 3.40
N PRO A 144 1.26 -5.13 2.26
CA PRO A 144 1.48 -5.87 1.03
C PRO A 144 2.92 -5.67 0.54
N ALA A 145 3.48 -6.72 -0.04
CA ALA A 145 4.71 -6.61 -0.80
C ALA A 145 4.39 -6.10 -2.20
N LEU A 146 5.14 -5.10 -2.66
CA LEU A 146 5.03 -4.50 -3.97
C LEU A 146 5.97 -5.22 -4.94
N ALA A 147 5.49 -5.58 -6.13
CA ALA A 147 6.34 -6.12 -7.18
C ALA A 147 7.35 -5.07 -7.65
N TRP A 148 8.63 -5.44 -7.70
CA TRP A 148 9.71 -4.57 -8.15
C TRP A 148 10.64 -5.36 -9.08
N GLU A 149 10.13 -5.76 -10.25
CA GLU A 149 10.81 -6.75 -11.11
C GLU A 149 12.04 -6.23 -11.83
N ASP A 150 12.07 -4.94 -12.17
CA ASP A 150 13.17 -4.31 -12.88
C ASP A 150 13.42 -2.92 -12.28
N GLU A 151 14.55 -2.32 -12.65
CA GLU A 151 14.74 -0.88 -12.43
C GLU A 151 13.64 -0.11 -13.21
N ASP A 152 13.19 1.01 -12.67
CA ASP A 152 12.08 1.84 -13.16
C ASP A 152 10.67 1.24 -12.95
N ALA A 153 10.54 0.05 -12.37
CA ALA A 153 9.24 -0.59 -12.17
C ALA A 153 8.36 0.10 -11.11
N LEU A 154 8.96 0.90 -10.22
CA LEU A 154 8.27 1.65 -9.17
C LEU A 154 8.54 3.16 -9.26
N ASN A 155 9.06 3.66 -10.38
CA ASN A 155 9.22 5.08 -10.60
C ASN A 155 7.86 5.79 -10.77
N GLY A 156 7.88 7.11 -10.81
CA GLY A 156 6.70 7.91 -11.10
C GLY A 156 6.71 9.24 -10.34
N PRO A 157 5.95 10.22 -10.85
CA PRO A 157 5.98 11.58 -10.33
C PRO A 157 5.20 11.74 -9.03
N GLU A 158 4.14 10.95 -8.81
CA GLU A 158 3.22 11.15 -7.69
C GLU A 158 2.70 9.82 -7.11
N ARG A 159 2.42 9.83 -5.80
CA ARG A 159 1.61 8.83 -5.08
C ARG A 159 0.63 9.54 -4.15
N ILE A 160 -0.58 9.00 -4.02
CA ILE A 160 -1.63 9.51 -3.14
C ILE A 160 -1.84 8.57 -1.94
N LEU A 161 -1.98 9.15 -0.74
CA LEU A 161 -2.41 8.46 0.47
C LEU A 161 -3.67 9.12 1.04
N THR A 162 -4.73 8.34 1.23
CA THR A 162 -6.03 8.82 1.69
C THR A 162 -6.85 7.68 2.31
N PRO A 163 -7.68 7.93 3.34
CA PRO A 163 -7.74 9.16 4.13
C PRO A 163 -6.56 9.25 5.11
N LEU A 164 -6.24 10.46 5.56
CA LEU A 164 -5.37 10.71 6.69
C LEU A 164 -6.17 11.34 7.83
N GLU A 165 -5.78 11.01 9.05
CA GLU A 165 -6.36 11.57 10.27
C GLU A 165 -5.29 11.96 11.30
N ALA A 166 -5.54 13.09 11.97
CA ALA A 166 -4.89 13.48 13.21
C ALA A 166 -5.93 14.02 14.19
N SER A 167 -6.18 13.25 15.24
CA SER A 167 -7.10 13.58 16.32
C SER A 167 -6.60 12.98 17.64
N ASP A 168 -7.31 13.25 18.74
CA ASP A 168 -7.05 12.56 20.01
C ASP A 168 -7.23 11.03 19.84
N ALA A 169 -8.13 10.61 18.95
CA ALA A 169 -8.46 9.21 18.72
C ALA A 169 -7.48 8.53 17.76
N PHE A 170 -7.04 9.20 16.69
CA PHE A 170 -6.23 8.58 15.65
C PHE A 170 -5.01 9.42 15.25
N ARG A 171 -3.97 8.74 14.79
CA ARG A 171 -2.79 9.37 14.18
C ARG A 171 -2.44 8.68 12.88
N THR A 172 -1.90 9.42 11.92
CA THR A 172 -1.38 8.84 10.68
C THR A 172 0.14 8.91 10.63
N ASN A 173 0.77 7.77 10.35
CA ASN A 173 2.19 7.69 10.01
C ASN A 173 2.34 7.56 8.50
N ILE A 174 3.32 8.26 7.92
CA ILE A 174 3.63 8.17 6.49
C ILE A 174 5.06 7.70 6.36
N GLY A 175 5.31 6.64 5.60
CA GLY A 175 6.66 6.16 5.35
C GLY A 175 7.01 6.12 3.87
N LEU A 176 8.28 6.39 3.56
CA LEU A 176 8.82 6.40 2.20
C LEU A 176 10.08 5.54 2.15
N VAL A 177 10.28 4.84 1.03
CA VAL A 177 11.51 4.13 0.71
C VAL A 177 12.01 4.54 -0.66
N ASN A 178 13.29 4.86 -0.75
CA ASN A 178 14.02 5.02 -2.00
C ASN A 178 14.79 3.72 -2.27
N LEU A 179 14.45 3.07 -3.38
CA LEU A 179 14.96 1.75 -3.76
C LEU A 179 16.16 1.84 -4.69
N SER A 180 16.40 3.01 -5.29
CA SER A 180 17.51 3.23 -6.18
C SER A 180 18.84 3.21 -5.43
N SER A 181 19.86 2.63 -6.07
CA SER A 181 21.18 2.39 -5.49
C SER A 181 22.04 3.64 -5.34
N THR A 182 21.87 4.63 -6.23
CA THR A 182 22.69 5.85 -6.21
C THR A 182 21.88 7.14 -6.31
N ILE A 183 20.58 7.07 -6.59
CA ILE A 183 19.77 8.26 -6.87
C ILE A 183 19.12 8.76 -5.58
N LEU A 184 19.37 10.01 -5.20
CA LEU A 184 18.61 10.71 -4.16
C LEU A 184 17.33 11.29 -4.76
N GLY A 185 16.21 11.13 -4.07
CA GLY A 185 14.94 11.77 -4.41
C GLY A 185 14.64 12.98 -3.53
N VAL A 186 14.08 14.03 -4.12
CA VAL A 186 13.54 15.21 -3.42
C VAL A 186 12.03 15.19 -3.55
N PHE A 187 11.34 15.09 -2.42
CA PHE A 187 9.90 14.91 -2.34
C PHE A 187 9.22 16.14 -1.71
N ALA A 188 8.06 16.49 -2.25
CA ALA A 188 7.09 17.37 -1.59
C ALA A 188 5.87 16.53 -1.17
N ILE A 189 5.53 16.56 0.11
CA ILE A 189 4.35 15.93 0.67
C ILE A 189 3.33 17.03 0.94
N ASP A 190 2.40 17.22 0.02
CA ASP A 190 1.30 18.17 0.14
C ASP A 190 0.15 17.53 0.90
N ILE A 191 -0.18 18.09 2.06
CA ILE A 191 -1.37 17.72 2.82
C ILE A 191 -2.52 18.56 2.30
N LEU A 192 -3.54 17.89 1.81
CA LEU A 192 -4.76 18.46 1.26
C LEU A 192 -5.90 18.28 2.25
N ASP A 193 -6.81 19.26 2.32
CA ASP A 193 -8.10 19.07 2.97
C ASP A 193 -9.04 18.18 2.13
N ASP A 194 -10.25 17.97 2.64
CA ASP A 194 -11.27 17.17 1.98
C ASP A 194 -11.81 17.81 0.69
N THR A 195 -11.62 19.11 0.49
CA THR A 195 -11.98 19.84 -0.74
C THR A 195 -10.87 19.83 -1.80
N GLY A 196 -9.66 19.43 -1.42
CA GLY A 196 -8.48 19.38 -2.30
C GLY A 196 -7.59 20.61 -2.20
N ASP A 197 -7.84 21.53 -1.28
CA ASP A 197 -6.98 22.68 -1.04
C ASP A 197 -5.75 22.26 -0.20
N THR A 198 -4.58 22.78 -0.54
CA THR A 198 -3.34 22.48 0.19
C THR A 198 -3.32 23.19 1.54
N LEU A 199 -3.30 22.42 2.63
CA LEU A 199 -3.16 22.88 4.00
C LEU A 199 -1.69 23.16 4.37
N ALA A 200 -0.79 22.28 3.95
CA ALA A 200 0.64 22.37 4.24
C ALA A 200 1.47 21.53 3.26
N THR A 201 2.76 21.87 3.13
CA THR A 201 3.74 21.09 2.36
C THR A 201 4.94 20.74 3.23
N GLN A 202 5.28 19.45 3.32
CA GLN A 202 6.52 18.98 3.93
C GLN A 202 7.51 18.55 2.85
N TRP A 203 8.71 19.12 2.87
CA TRP A 203 9.81 18.72 1.97
C TRP A 203 10.70 17.66 2.61
N LEU A 204 11.15 16.70 1.82
CA LEU A 204 12.03 15.62 2.27
C LEU A 204 13.03 15.27 1.16
N GLU A 205 14.31 15.23 1.51
CA GLU A 205 15.32 14.53 0.72
C GLU A 205 15.45 13.10 1.24
N LEU A 206 15.37 12.13 0.34
CA LEU A 206 15.51 10.71 0.67
C LEU A 206 16.70 10.14 -0.11
N PRO A 207 17.84 9.91 0.56
CA PRO A 207 19.03 9.33 -0.07
C PRO A 207 18.75 8.00 -0.75
N ALA A 208 19.65 7.61 -1.64
CA ALA A 208 19.64 6.28 -2.24
C ALA A 208 19.62 5.18 -1.16
N GLN A 209 18.91 4.08 -1.41
CA GLN A 209 18.76 2.95 -0.48
C GLN A 209 18.46 3.38 0.96
N SER A 210 17.48 4.26 1.13
CA SER A 210 17.08 4.73 2.46
C SER A 210 15.57 4.70 2.66
N TRP A 211 15.19 4.55 3.92
CA TRP A 211 13.81 4.48 4.37
C TRP A 211 13.56 5.49 5.49
N ILE A 212 12.37 6.09 5.52
CA ILE A 212 11.96 6.96 6.61
C ILE A 212 10.49 6.74 6.95
N GLN A 213 10.14 6.91 8.22
CA GLN A 213 8.76 6.99 8.69
C GLN A 213 8.54 8.27 9.48
N LEU A 214 7.63 9.10 8.98
CA LEU A 214 7.17 10.35 9.58
C LEU A 214 5.95 10.04 10.46
N ASN A 215 6.21 9.86 11.76
CA ASN A 215 5.14 9.60 12.73
C ASN A 215 4.43 10.90 13.11
N GLY A 216 3.11 10.97 12.93
CA GLY A 216 2.31 12.12 13.33
C GLY A 216 2.64 13.41 12.56
N LEU A 217 3.00 13.30 11.27
CA LEU A 217 3.35 14.44 10.42
C LEU A 217 2.30 15.55 10.46
N LEU A 218 1.01 15.19 10.40
CA LEU A 218 -0.10 16.13 10.44
C LEU A 218 -0.06 17.01 11.71
N ALA A 219 0.08 16.40 12.88
CA ALA A 219 0.18 17.11 14.15
C ALA A 219 1.46 17.96 14.23
N PHE A 220 2.57 17.47 13.68
CA PHE A 220 3.81 18.27 13.56
C PHE A 220 3.62 19.54 12.72
N LEU A 221 2.80 19.46 11.66
CA LEU A 221 2.43 20.61 10.83
C LEU A 221 1.32 21.48 11.46
N GLY A 222 0.82 21.14 12.65
CA GLY A 222 -0.26 21.85 13.33
C GLY A 222 -1.64 21.60 12.74
N LEU A 223 -1.82 20.47 12.04
CA LEU A 223 -3.08 20.06 11.43
C LEU A 223 -3.82 19.07 12.35
N GLU A 224 -5.14 19.23 12.41
CA GLU A 224 -6.08 18.36 13.14
C GLU A 224 -7.32 18.14 12.26
N GLY A 225 -7.91 16.95 12.36
CA GLY A 225 -9.08 16.54 11.58
C GLY A 225 -8.89 15.19 10.90
N SER A 226 -9.91 14.78 10.15
CA SER A 226 -9.95 13.55 9.35
C SER A 226 -10.13 13.88 7.86
N ASN A 227 -10.16 12.86 7.01
CA ASN A 227 -10.43 12.96 5.56
C ASN A 227 -9.42 13.82 4.78
N MET A 228 -8.26 14.08 5.36
CA MET A 228 -7.15 14.71 4.66
C MET A 228 -6.53 13.72 3.66
N THR A 229 -5.77 14.26 2.71
CA THR A 229 -5.02 13.46 1.74
C THR A 229 -3.57 13.92 1.68
N ALA A 230 -2.62 13.00 1.55
CA ALA A 230 -1.25 13.36 1.17
C ALA A 230 -1.05 13.08 -0.32
N SER A 231 -0.66 14.11 -1.06
CA SER A 231 -0.07 14.00 -2.40
C SER A 231 1.44 14.07 -2.25
N ILE A 232 2.13 12.96 -2.57
CA ILE A 232 3.58 12.85 -2.46
C ILE A 232 4.17 12.96 -3.87
N ASN A 233 4.79 14.11 -4.15
CA ASN A 233 5.37 14.44 -5.43
C ASN A 233 6.90 14.28 -5.42
N LEU A 234 7.44 13.55 -6.38
CA LEU A 234 8.87 13.53 -6.69
C LEU A 234 9.21 14.78 -7.52
N MET A 235 9.82 15.76 -6.86
CA MET A 235 10.05 17.10 -7.42
C MET A 235 11.38 17.22 -8.17
N ASN A 236 12.41 16.50 -7.70
CA ASN A 236 13.74 16.49 -8.29
C ASN A 236 14.52 15.25 -7.84
N TRP A 237 15.63 14.94 -8.51
CA TRP A 237 16.53 13.85 -8.11
C TRP A 237 17.96 14.07 -8.61
N HIS A 238 18.93 13.49 -7.91
CA HIS A 238 20.35 13.63 -8.22
C HIS A 238 21.08 12.31 -8.02
N ASP A 239 22.05 12.01 -8.90
CA ASP A 239 22.97 10.90 -8.68
C ASP A 239 23.97 11.27 -7.56
N GLN A 240 24.03 10.44 -6.52
CA GLN A 240 24.98 10.56 -5.41
C GLN A 240 26.30 9.80 -5.70
N SER A 241 26.42 9.14 -6.86
CA SER A 241 27.67 8.51 -7.29
C SER A 241 28.74 9.56 -7.65
N PRO A 242 30.04 9.28 -7.44
CA PRO A 242 31.14 10.14 -7.91
C PRO A 242 31.38 10.07 -9.44
N GLY A 243 30.34 9.75 -10.23
CA GLY A 243 30.39 9.43 -11.67
C GLY A 243 30.63 10.61 -12.61
N THR A 244 30.87 10.27 -13.88
CA THR A 244 31.23 11.23 -14.95
C THR A 244 30.06 12.17 -15.23
N PRO A 245 30.25 13.51 -15.19
CA PRO A 245 29.18 14.45 -15.50
C PRO A 245 28.61 14.24 -16.92
N GLY A 246 27.29 14.17 -17.07
CA GLY A 246 26.61 14.32 -18.36
C GLY A 246 25.67 13.20 -18.79
N ASP A 247 25.64 12.06 -18.10
CA ASP A 247 24.63 11.02 -18.37
C ASP A 247 23.26 11.43 -17.80
N PRO A 248 22.15 11.14 -18.50
CA PRO A 248 20.82 11.34 -17.96
C PRO A 248 20.65 10.57 -16.65
N VAL A 249 20.28 11.27 -15.59
CA VAL A 249 20.00 10.65 -14.29
C VAL A 249 18.58 10.08 -14.32
N PRO A 250 18.36 8.76 -14.20
CA PRO A 250 17.03 8.19 -14.16
C PRO A 250 16.29 8.63 -12.90
N ALA A 251 14.96 8.72 -12.98
CA ALA A 251 14.15 8.95 -11.79
C ALA A 251 14.30 7.77 -10.82
N PRO A 252 14.30 7.99 -9.50
CA PRO A 252 14.41 6.91 -8.55
C PRO A 252 13.17 6.01 -8.58
N ASP A 253 13.37 4.72 -8.30
CA ASP A 253 12.31 3.82 -7.86
C ASP A 253 12.01 4.10 -6.40
N TRP A 254 10.74 4.31 -6.07
CA TRP A 254 10.33 4.63 -4.71
C TRP A 254 8.94 4.10 -4.39
N ALA A 255 8.70 3.87 -3.10
CA ALA A 255 7.38 3.52 -2.60
C ALA A 255 7.06 4.36 -1.36
N THR A 256 5.78 4.55 -1.12
CA THR A 256 5.25 5.20 0.09
C THR A 256 4.10 4.38 0.65
N TYR A 257 3.74 4.62 1.90
CA TYR A 257 2.61 4.01 2.56
C TYR A 257 2.11 4.90 3.70
N GLY A 258 0.83 4.75 4.05
CA GLY A 258 0.26 5.33 5.24
C GLY A 258 -0.15 4.27 6.25
N SER A 259 -0.28 4.66 7.50
CA SER A 259 -0.89 3.84 8.55
C SER A 259 -1.63 4.72 9.54
N THR A 260 -2.97 4.63 9.53
CA THR A 260 -3.83 5.29 10.51
C THR A 260 -3.96 4.39 11.72
N VAL A 261 -3.64 4.91 12.90
CA VAL A 261 -3.51 4.13 14.12
C VAL A 261 -4.41 4.70 15.20
N ASP A 262 -5.26 3.87 15.79
CA ASP A 262 -6.02 4.20 17.00
C ASP A 262 -5.03 4.44 18.16
N ASN A 263 -5.07 5.63 18.73
CA ASN A 263 -4.17 6.05 19.82
C ASN A 263 -4.44 5.29 21.12
N ARG A 264 -5.64 4.77 21.34
CA ARG A 264 -6.03 4.05 22.56
C ARG A 264 -5.55 2.60 22.53
N THR A 265 -5.59 1.94 21.37
CA THR A 265 -5.29 0.50 21.24
C THR A 265 -3.98 0.20 20.52
N ASN A 266 -3.47 1.14 19.72
CA ASN A 266 -2.47 0.94 18.68
C ASN A 266 -2.94 0.06 17.51
N ASP A 267 -4.24 -0.08 17.30
CA ASP A 267 -4.76 -0.82 16.14
C ASP A 267 -4.57 -0.03 14.84
N PRO A 268 -3.77 -0.54 13.88
CA PRO A 268 -3.46 0.19 12.66
C PRO A 268 -4.28 -0.28 11.45
N THR A 269 -4.60 0.65 10.57
CA THR A 269 -5.13 0.39 9.22
C THR A 269 -4.09 0.85 8.19
N TYR A 270 -3.71 -0.04 7.28
CA TYR A 270 -2.75 0.24 6.21
C TYR A 270 -3.43 1.08 5.12
N ILE A 271 -2.75 2.15 4.69
CA ILE A 271 -3.16 2.97 3.56
C ILE A 271 -2.20 2.68 2.41
N GLU A 272 -2.73 2.08 1.35
CA GLU A 272 -2.00 1.81 0.13
C GLU A 272 -1.71 3.11 -0.62
N ALA A 273 -0.47 3.26 -1.07
CA ALA A 273 -0.10 4.34 -1.97
C ALA A 273 -0.59 4.04 -3.38
N LEU A 274 -1.54 4.84 -3.85
CA LEU A 274 -2.04 4.72 -5.21
C LEU A 274 -1.18 5.59 -6.13
N PRO A 275 -0.62 5.05 -7.24
CA PRO A 275 -0.04 5.91 -8.26
C PRO A 275 -1.14 6.81 -8.82
N GLU A 276 -0.77 8.05 -9.15
CA GLU A 276 -1.67 8.93 -9.90
C GLU A 276 -2.10 8.19 -11.16
N THR A 277 -3.38 7.82 -11.23
CA THR A 277 -3.93 7.15 -12.40
C THR A 277 -4.16 8.18 -13.50
N THR A 278 -3.08 8.72 -14.07
CA THR A 278 -3.12 9.51 -15.31
C THR A 278 -3.44 8.64 -16.53
N LYS A 279 -3.47 7.31 -16.37
CA LYS A 279 -4.01 6.40 -17.39
C LYS A 279 -5.53 6.49 -17.40
N TRP A 280 -6.04 7.52 -18.10
CA TRP A 280 -7.34 7.51 -18.75
C TRP A 280 -7.44 6.27 -19.64
N GLY A 281 -7.87 5.16 -19.04
CA GLY A 281 -7.70 3.86 -19.68
C GLY A 281 -8.27 2.71 -18.85
N ILE A 282 -9.42 2.25 -19.34
CA ILE A 282 -9.96 0.89 -19.26
C ILE A 282 -10.69 0.47 -17.96
N THR A 283 -10.33 0.92 -16.76
CA THR A 283 -11.12 0.54 -15.55
C THR A 283 -12.05 1.67 -15.12
N ARG A 284 -13.25 1.73 -15.72
CA ARG A 284 -14.33 2.65 -15.31
C ARG A 284 -15.01 2.25 -14.00
N GLN A 285 -14.60 1.13 -13.42
CA GLN A 285 -15.25 0.54 -12.26
C GLN A 285 -14.19 0.10 -11.24
N ARG A 286 -14.34 0.51 -9.98
CA ARG A 286 -13.63 -0.07 -8.84
C ARG A 286 -14.57 -1.03 -8.13
N ILE A 287 -14.05 -2.10 -7.58
CA ILE A 287 -14.82 -3.06 -6.81
C ILE A 287 -14.29 -3.07 -5.39
N VAL A 288 -15.17 -2.84 -4.42
CA VAL A 288 -14.93 -3.20 -3.03
C VAL A 288 -15.58 -4.57 -2.82
N PRO A 289 -14.80 -5.65 -2.69
CA PRO A 289 -15.35 -7.00 -2.76
C PRO A 289 -16.21 -7.36 -1.55
N ALA A 290 -16.08 -6.63 -0.43
CA ALA A 290 -16.90 -6.78 0.75
C ALA A 290 -17.02 -5.44 1.49
N ALA A 291 -18.24 -5.09 1.87
CA ALA A 291 -18.63 -4.01 2.74
C ALA A 291 -19.74 -4.51 3.68
N ALA A 292 -19.82 -3.97 4.88
CA ALA A 292 -20.72 -4.46 5.92
C ALA A 292 -21.25 -3.34 6.82
N HIS A 293 -22.47 -3.55 7.30
CA HIS A 293 -23.04 -2.99 8.51
C HIS A 293 -23.77 -4.13 9.22
N THR A 294 -23.07 -4.84 10.11
CA THR A 294 -23.65 -6.03 10.74
C THR A 294 -22.95 -6.44 12.03
N GLU A 295 -23.68 -7.12 12.90
CA GLU A 295 -23.11 -7.75 14.09
C GLU A 295 -22.25 -8.95 13.69
N GLY A 296 -21.07 -9.06 14.30
CA GLY A 296 -20.18 -10.19 14.14
C GLY A 296 -20.15 -11.12 15.36
N ALA A 297 -19.38 -12.20 15.23
CA ALA A 297 -19.14 -13.11 16.35
C ALA A 297 -18.45 -12.38 17.52
N GLY A 298 -18.69 -12.86 18.75
CA GLY A 298 -18.04 -12.33 19.96
C GLY A 298 -18.49 -10.91 20.35
N GLY A 299 -19.64 -10.44 19.85
CA GLY A 299 -20.14 -9.09 20.11
C GLY A 299 -19.41 -7.99 19.32
N SER A 300 -18.67 -8.37 18.28
CA SER A 300 -18.07 -7.41 17.34
C SER A 300 -19.16 -6.74 16.48
N GLN A 301 -18.85 -5.55 15.97
CA GLN A 301 -19.65 -4.85 14.97
C GLN A 301 -18.75 -4.59 13.77
N TRP A 302 -19.26 -4.85 12.57
CA TRP A 302 -18.55 -4.64 11.32
C TRP A 302 -19.22 -3.51 10.57
N VAL A 303 -18.48 -2.42 10.38
CA VAL A 303 -18.89 -1.22 9.66
C VAL A 303 -17.85 -0.94 8.58
N THR A 304 -18.27 -0.45 7.43
CA THR A 304 -17.38 -0.07 6.33
C THR A 304 -17.51 1.40 6.02
N ASP A 305 -16.43 2.13 6.21
CA ASP A 305 -16.30 3.51 5.71
C ASP A 305 -15.69 3.46 4.31
N LEU A 306 -16.29 4.18 3.37
CA LEU A 306 -15.82 4.25 1.99
C LEU A 306 -15.23 5.63 1.70
N VAL A 307 -13.92 5.67 1.44
CA VAL A 307 -13.22 6.90 1.06
C VAL A 307 -12.86 6.88 -0.42
N LEU A 308 -13.17 7.98 -1.09
CA LEU A 308 -13.01 8.18 -2.52
C LEU A 308 -12.23 9.46 -2.74
N HIS A 309 -11.10 9.38 -3.44
CA HIS A 309 -10.32 10.55 -3.81
C HIS A 309 -10.37 10.79 -5.31
N HIS A 310 -10.68 12.03 -5.69
CA HIS A 310 -10.63 12.46 -7.06
C HIS A 310 -9.21 12.93 -7.41
N ALA A 311 -8.47 12.11 -8.16
CA ALA A 311 -7.19 12.53 -8.72
C ALA A 311 -7.34 13.82 -9.52
N ARG A 312 -6.34 14.72 -9.46
CA ARG A 312 -6.36 15.99 -10.18
C ARG A 312 -6.40 15.72 -11.71
N ASP A 313 -6.81 16.73 -12.50
CA ASP A 313 -6.81 16.71 -13.99
C ASP A 313 -8.04 16.18 -14.74
N SER A 314 -9.25 16.22 -14.16
CA SER A 314 -10.50 15.95 -14.89
C SER A 314 -11.59 16.99 -14.66
N LEU A 315 -12.74 16.79 -15.31
CA LEU A 315 -13.99 17.48 -15.00
C LEU A 315 -14.59 16.93 -13.69
N VAL A 316 -15.55 17.66 -13.13
CA VAL A 316 -16.45 17.13 -12.08
C VAL A 316 -17.02 15.80 -12.54
N THR A 317 -16.92 14.78 -11.70
CA THR A 317 -17.29 13.41 -12.02
C THR A 317 -18.58 13.04 -11.31
N LEU A 318 -19.54 12.46 -12.05
CA LEU A 318 -20.69 11.79 -11.46
C LEU A 318 -20.22 10.42 -10.99
N LEU A 319 -20.21 10.23 -9.67
CA LEU A 319 -19.90 8.96 -9.05
C LEU A 319 -21.21 8.17 -8.88
N GLU A 320 -21.25 6.95 -9.40
CA GLU A 320 -22.31 5.97 -9.12
C GLU A 320 -21.73 4.81 -8.31
N ILE A 321 -22.39 4.46 -7.20
CA ILE A 321 -22.04 3.32 -6.35
C ILE A 321 -23.21 2.35 -6.39
N ASP A 322 -22.94 1.15 -6.93
CA ASP A 322 -23.89 0.07 -7.08
C ASP A 322 -23.59 -1.05 -6.08
N VAL A 323 -24.61 -1.57 -5.42
CA VAL A 323 -24.51 -2.73 -4.52
C VAL A 323 -24.56 -4.04 -5.30
N ILE A 324 -23.63 -4.94 -5.02
CA ILE A 324 -23.68 -6.36 -5.37
C ILE A 324 -24.18 -7.14 -4.13
N PRO A 325 -25.44 -7.57 -4.09
CA PRO A 325 -26.00 -8.25 -2.92
C PRO A 325 -25.32 -9.60 -2.68
N SER A 326 -25.21 -9.99 -1.40
CA SER A 326 -24.67 -11.28 -0.96
C SER A 326 -25.65 -12.44 -1.10
N ASP A 327 -26.95 -12.15 -1.20
CA ASP A 327 -28.02 -13.15 -1.24
C ASP A 327 -28.24 -13.74 -2.65
N SER A 328 -28.61 -15.02 -2.70
CA SER A 328 -28.98 -15.78 -3.91
C SER A 328 -30.25 -15.29 -4.65
N ALA A 329 -30.78 -14.11 -4.31
CA ALA A 329 -31.90 -13.53 -5.03
C ALA A 329 -31.46 -13.21 -6.48
N PRO A 330 -32.27 -13.55 -7.50
CA PRO A 330 -31.96 -13.16 -8.87
C PRO A 330 -31.78 -11.64 -8.91
N ALA A 331 -30.71 -11.18 -9.58
CA ALA A 331 -30.33 -9.79 -9.71
C ALA A 331 -31.54 -8.84 -9.77
N GLY A 332 -31.93 -8.29 -8.62
CA GLY A 332 -32.69 -7.05 -8.58
C GLY A 332 -31.80 -5.95 -9.16
N PRO A 333 -32.37 -4.81 -9.61
CA PRO A 333 -31.53 -3.67 -9.95
C PRO A 333 -30.63 -3.36 -8.75
N PRO A 334 -29.33 -3.10 -8.94
CA PRO A 334 -28.47 -2.66 -7.84
C PRO A 334 -29.12 -1.44 -7.19
N THR A 335 -29.21 -1.43 -5.85
CA THR A 335 -29.53 -0.21 -5.11
C THR A 335 -28.39 0.77 -5.42
N LYS A 336 -28.73 1.93 -6.01
CA LYS A 336 -27.74 2.90 -6.50
C LYS A 336 -27.66 4.09 -5.56
N PHE A 337 -26.45 4.51 -5.22
CA PHE A 337 -26.16 5.83 -4.69
C PHE A 337 -25.41 6.64 -5.74
N ALA A 338 -25.78 7.89 -5.96
CA ALA A 338 -25.09 8.76 -6.90
C ALA A 338 -24.79 10.11 -6.27
N THR A 339 -23.58 10.59 -6.50
CA THR A 339 -23.10 11.90 -6.02
C THR A 339 -22.10 12.49 -6.99
N PHE A 340 -21.74 13.75 -6.80
CA PHE A 340 -20.66 14.37 -7.55
C PHE A 340 -19.41 14.44 -6.70
N ILE A 341 -18.26 14.24 -7.33
CA ILE A 341 -16.96 14.48 -6.73
C ILE A 341 -16.18 15.42 -7.66
N VAL A 342 -15.56 16.45 -7.09
CA VAL A 342 -14.81 17.46 -7.85
C VAL A 342 -13.31 17.14 -7.84
N PRO A 343 -12.52 17.64 -8.82
CA PRO A 343 -11.09 17.36 -8.88
C PRO A 343 -10.35 17.74 -7.59
N GLY A 344 -9.53 16.83 -7.06
CA GLY A 344 -8.79 17.00 -5.81
C GLY A 344 -9.57 16.67 -4.54
N GLN A 345 -10.90 16.54 -4.61
CA GLN A 345 -11.74 16.28 -3.45
C GLN A 345 -11.53 14.87 -2.90
N THR A 346 -11.59 14.75 -1.57
CA THR A 346 -11.70 13.48 -0.86
C THR A 346 -13.09 13.39 -0.25
N LEU A 347 -13.89 12.42 -0.71
CA LEU A 347 -15.22 12.15 -0.19
C LEU A 347 -15.15 10.92 0.72
N ALA A 348 -15.40 11.12 2.01
CA ALA A 348 -15.63 10.05 2.97
C ALA A 348 -17.13 9.80 3.14
N LEU A 349 -17.53 8.54 2.97
CA LEU A 349 -18.88 8.05 3.20
C LEU A 349 -18.80 7.07 4.37
N ASP A 350 -18.99 7.60 5.57
CA ASP A 350 -19.02 6.82 6.80
C ASP A 350 -20.20 5.84 6.76
N ASP A 351 -19.97 4.61 7.22
CA ASP A 351 -20.96 3.53 7.25
C ASP A 351 -21.76 3.39 5.94
N ILE A 352 -21.04 3.12 4.84
CA ILE A 352 -21.62 3.10 3.49
C ILE A 352 -22.83 2.18 3.38
N ILE A 353 -22.84 1.06 4.12
CA ILE A 353 -23.96 0.13 4.13
C ILE A 353 -25.10 0.65 5.01
N GLY A 354 -24.84 1.03 6.26
CA GLY A 354 -25.88 1.45 7.20
C GLY A 354 -26.59 2.75 6.81
N GLU A 355 -25.87 3.72 6.25
CA GLU A 355 -26.42 5.05 5.94
C GLU A 355 -27.02 5.11 4.51
N TYR A 356 -26.43 4.42 3.54
CA TYR A 356 -26.82 4.56 2.12
C TYR A 356 -27.51 3.33 1.53
N PHE A 357 -27.30 2.15 2.13
CA PHE A 357 -27.82 0.87 1.65
C PHE A 357 -28.44 0.04 2.76
N SER A 358 -29.19 0.67 3.67
CA SER A 358 -29.69 0.09 4.94
C SER A 358 -30.57 -1.16 4.82
N ASP A 359 -31.05 -1.48 3.61
CA ASP A 359 -31.73 -2.74 3.29
C ASP A 359 -30.75 -3.94 3.19
N HIS A 360 -29.43 -3.69 3.22
CA HIS A 360 -28.37 -4.69 3.15
C HIS A 360 -27.57 -4.71 4.45
N GLN A 361 -27.11 -5.89 4.85
CA GLN A 361 -26.15 -6.03 5.96
C GLN A 361 -24.72 -6.24 5.47
N VAL A 362 -24.56 -6.93 4.34
CA VAL A 362 -23.27 -7.19 3.70
C VAL A 362 -23.43 -7.22 2.18
N ALA A 363 -22.47 -6.64 1.46
CA ALA A 363 -22.48 -6.57 0.01
C ALA A 363 -21.08 -6.37 -0.58
N GLY A 364 -20.92 -6.63 -1.88
CA GLY A 364 -19.87 -6.00 -2.67
C GLY A 364 -20.33 -4.64 -3.18
N LEU A 365 -19.41 -3.74 -3.51
CA LEU A 365 -19.72 -2.44 -4.11
C LEU A 365 -19.00 -2.30 -5.45
N VAL A 366 -19.69 -1.72 -6.44
CA VAL A 366 -19.11 -1.28 -7.71
C VAL A 366 -19.18 0.24 -7.77
N ILE A 367 -18.02 0.88 -7.84
CA ILE A 367 -17.89 2.33 -7.91
C ILE A 367 -17.56 2.71 -9.34
N MET A 368 -18.33 3.62 -9.93
CA MET A 368 -18.19 4.08 -11.31
C MET A 368 -18.06 5.60 -11.35
N GLY A 369 -17.19 6.11 -12.22
CA GLY A 369 -16.91 7.54 -12.40
C GLY A 369 -16.44 7.84 -13.82
#